data_AF-A0A1M4YYS9-F1
#
_entry.id   AF-A0A1M4YYS9-F1
#
_cell.length_a   1.000
_cell.length_b   1.000
_cell.length_c   1.000
_cell.angle_alpha   90.00
_cell.angle_beta   90.00
_cell.angle_gamma   90.00
#
_symmetry.space_group_name_H-M   'P 1'
#
loop_
_entity.id
_entity.type
_entity.pdbx_description
1 polymer ?
#
loop_
_entity_poly.entity_id
_entity_poly.type
_entity_poly.pdbx_seq_one_letter_code
_entity_poly.pdbx_strand_id
1 'polypeptide(L)'
;MMHQFMELNDGTQIVHSDVLFDEQGKEYVKVYMEKPIHLGFKSAYCYLPAYKWDKIDGFDEEELASLKEIVQSTAHLIIQFARQGGLGNAANF
;
A
#
# COMPACT_ATOMS: atom_id res chain seq x y z
N MET A 1 8.31 9.26 -3.52
CA MET A 1 8.69 8.05 -4.28
C MET A 1 7.81 6.89 -3.82
N MET A 2 7.88 5.73 -4.49
CA MET A 2 7.19 4.51 -4.05
C MET A 2 8.21 3.53 -3.48
N HIS A 3 7.88 2.91 -2.35
CA HIS A 3 8.74 2.02 -1.59
C HIS A 3 8.07 0.67 -1.40
N GLN A 4 8.80 -0.42 -1.62
CA GLN A 4 8.29 -1.76 -1.37
C GLN A 4 8.09 -1.96 0.13
N PHE A 5 6.93 -2.53 0.50
CA PHE A 5 6.60 -2.90 1.87
C PHE A 5 6.65 -4.41 2.06
N MET A 6 5.94 -5.15 1.21
CA MET A 6 5.74 -6.59 1.36
C MET A 6 5.40 -7.23 0.00
N GLU A 7 5.80 -8.48 -0.17
CA GLU A 7 5.33 -9.36 -1.24
C GLU A 7 4.62 -10.56 -0.62
N LEU A 8 3.43 -10.90 -1.12
CA LEU A 8 2.63 -12.03 -0.65
C LEU A 8 2.99 -13.31 -1.42
N ASN A 9 2.61 -14.46 -0.87
CA ASN A 9 2.92 -15.77 -1.45
C ASN A 9 2.37 -15.98 -2.88
N ASP A 10 1.34 -15.23 -3.26
CA ASP A 10 0.73 -15.28 -4.60
C ASP A 10 1.36 -14.28 -5.59
N GLY A 11 2.46 -13.65 -5.21
CA GLY A 11 3.16 -12.64 -6.00
C GLY A 11 2.57 -11.24 -5.90
N THR A 12 1.55 -11.01 -5.08
CA THR A 12 1.00 -9.66 -4.87
C THR A 12 2.02 -8.78 -4.16
N GLN A 13 2.36 -7.65 -4.78
CA GLN A 13 3.25 -6.64 -4.22
C GLN A 13 2.44 -5.54 -3.56
N ILE A 14 2.82 -5.17 -2.34
CA ILE A 14 2.29 -4.03 -1.60
C ILE A 14 3.41 -3.00 -1.49
N VAL A 15 3.17 -1.81 -2.03
CA VAL A 15 4.10 -0.69 -2.03
C VAL A 15 3.42 0.56 -1.48
N HIS A 16 4.18 1.48 -0.90
CA HIS A 16 3.65 2.72 -0.34
C HIS A 16 4.41 3.95 -0.80
N SER A 17 3.75 5.10 -0.80
CA SER A 17 4.41 6.38 -1.03
C SER A 17 5.14 6.87 0.23
N ASP A 18 5.97 7.90 0.08
CA ASP A 18 6.30 8.81 1.18
C ASP A 18 5.02 9.44 1.77
N VAL A 19 5.15 10.11 2.92
CA VAL A 19 4.06 10.95 3.44
C VAL A 19 3.78 12.08 2.45
N LEU A 20 2.50 12.21 2.10
CA LEU A 20 1.96 13.27 1.27
C LEU A 20 1.02 14.14 2.10
N PHE A 21 0.75 15.35 1.63
CA PHE A 21 -0.16 16.29 2.28
C PHE A 21 -1.26 16.68 1.29
N ASP A 22 -2.50 16.74 1.76
CA ASP A 22 -3.61 17.26 0.96
C ASP A 22 -3.62 18.81 0.99
N GLU A 23 -4.56 19.42 0.27
CA GLU A 23 -4.69 20.89 0.21
C GLU A 23 -5.02 21.52 1.58
N GLN A 24 -5.49 20.73 2.53
CA GLN A 24 -5.79 21.16 3.91
C GLN A 24 -4.62 20.90 4.87
N GLY A 25 -3.48 20.41 4.36
CA GLY A 25 -2.29 20.08 5.16
C GLY A 25 -2.43 18.78 5.95
N LYS A 26 -3.42 17.93 5.65
CA LYS A 26 -3.57 16.63 6.30
C LYS A 26 -2.62 15.61 5.68
N GLU A 27 -1.85 14.93 6.52
CA GLU A 27 -0.98 13.84 6.08
C GLU A 27 -1.79 12.63 5.58
N TYR A 28 -1.31 12.01 4.50
CA TYR A 28 -1.80 10.75 4.01
C TYR A 28 -0.70 9.96 3.30
N VAL A 29 -0.89 8.64 3.23
CA VAL A 29 0.01 7.72 2.53
C VAL A 29 -0.78 6.96 1.48
N LYS A 30 -0.26 6.89 0.25
CA LYS A 30 -0.83 6.07 -0.81
C LYS A 30 -0.21 4.69 -0.76
N VAL A 31 -1.05 3.67 -0.61
CA VAL A 31 -0.67 2.25 -0.72
C VAL A 31 -1.15 1.76 -2.07
N TYR A 32 -0.26 1.14 -2.83
CA TYR A 32 -0.58 0.50 -4.11
C TYR A 32 -0.35 -0.99 -3.98
N MET A 33 -1.32 -1.77 -4.45
CA MET A 33 -1.28 -3.21 -4.48
C MET A 33 -1.37 -3.67 -5.92
N GLU A 34 -0.47 -4.56 -6.32
CA GLU A 34 -0.43 -5.11 -7.68
C GLU A 34 -0.19 -6.61 -7.64
N LYS A 35 -1.01 -7.37 -8.36
CA LYS A 35 -0.87 -8.82 -8.47
C LYS A 35 -0.65 -9.22 -9.93
N PRO A 36 0.47 -9.87 -10.28
CA PRO A 36 0.71 -10.32 -11.64
C PRO A 36 -0.27 -11.44 -12.03
N ILE A 37 -0.76 -11.40 -13.26
CA ILE A 37 -1.60 -12.43 -13.88
C ILE A 37 -1.04 -12.78 -15.26
N HIS A 38 -1.54 -13.87 -15.87
CA HIS A 38 -0.99 -14.43 -17.12
C HIS A 38 -0.82 -13.40 -18.25
N LEU A 39 -1.70 -12.38 -18.35
CA LEU A 39 -1.64 -11.33 -19.38
C LEU A 39 -1.81 -9.91 -18.81
N GLY A 40 -1.25 -9.62 -17.64
CA GLY A 40 -1.30 -8.27 -17.07
C GLY A 40 -1.15 -8.24 -15.56
N PHE A 41 -1.84 -7.31 -14.92
CA PHE A 41 -1.85 -7.15 -13.47
C PHE A 41 -3.23 -6.75 -12.97
N LYS A 42 -3.61 -7.25 -11.79
CA LYS A 42 -4.68 -6.67 -10.98
C LYS A 42 -4.09 -5.53 -10.18
N SER A 43 -4.85 -4.47 -9.93
CA SER A 43 -4.34 -3.30 -9.20
C SER A 43 -5.37 -2.68 -8.26
N ALA A 44 -4.91 -2.08 -7.18
CA ALA A 44 -5.76 -1.34 -6.25
C ALA A 44 -4.95 -0.26 -5.54
N TYR A 45 -5.63 0.82 -5.14
CA TYR A 45 -5.06 1.87 -4.29
C TYR A 45 -5.82 1.96 -2.97
N CYS A 46 -5.09 2.21 -1.88
CA CYS A 46 -5.65 2.53 -0.58
C CYS A 46 -4.96 3.79 -0.01
N TYR A 47 -5.74 4.71 0.55
CA TYR A 47 -5.22 5.93 1.19
C TYR A 47 -5.33 5.82 2.71
N LEU A 48 -4.19 5.79 3.39
CA LEU A 48 -4.10 5.76 4.85
C LEU A 48 -3.90 7.17 5.43
N PRO A 49 -4.40 7.44 6.65
CA PRO A 49 -5.13 6.54 7.54
C PRO A 49 -6.65 6.46 7.26
N ALA A 50 -7.13 7.07 6.16
CA ALA A 50 -8.56 7.14 5.87
C ALA A 50 -9.20 5.81 5.42
N TYR A 51 -8.38 4.78 5.14
CA TYR A 51 -8.81 3.49 4.57
C TYR A 51 -9.69 3.65 3.33
N LYS A 52 -9.43 4.69 2.54
CA LYS A 52 -10.17 4.93 1.29
C LYS A 52 -9.59 4.05 0.20
N TRP A 53 -10.40 3.16 -0.34
CA TRP A 53 -10.03 2.34 -1.50
C TRP A 53 -10.46 3.00 -2.79
N ASP A 54 -9.62 2.92 -3.82
CA ASP A 54 -9.85 3.54 -5.13
C ASP A 54 -9.18 2.74 -6.24
N LYS A 55 -9.66 2.92 -7.47
CA LYS A 55 -9.12 2.30 -8.70
C LYS A 55 -8.83 0.80 -8.53
N ILE A 56 -9.80 0.06 -8.01
CA ILE A 56 -9.72 -1.41 -7.90
C ILE A 56 -9.99 -2.00 -9.28
N ASP A 57 -9.03 -2.75 -9.80
CA ASP A 57 -9.08 -3.41 -11.10
C ASP A 57 -8.70 -4.88 -10.98
N GLY A 58 -9.61 -5.76 -11.38
CA GLY A 58 -9.41 -7.21 -11.47
C GLY A 58 -9.43 -8.01 -10.15
N PHE A 59 -9.40 -7.38 -8.97
CA PHE A 59 -9.57 -8.07 -7.69
C PHE A 59 -11.02 -8.45 -7.44
N ASP A 60 -11.27 -9.69 -7.04
CA ASP A 60 -12.58 -10.13 -6.55
C ASP A 60 -12.81 -9.74 -5.08
N GLU A 61 -14.01 -10.01 -4.55
CA GLU A 61 -14.38 -9.62 -3.19
C GLU A 61 -13.54 -10.33 -2.12
N GLU A 62 -13.16 -11.58 -2.33
CA GLU A 62 -12.39 -12.38 -1.37
C GLU A 62 -10.92 -11.96 -1.34
N GLU A 63 -10.33 -11.73 -2.52
CA GLU A 63 -8.99 -11.16 -2.65
C GLU A 63 -8.91 -9.76 -2.03
N LEU A 64 -9.89 -8.90 -2.33
CA LEU A 64 -9.93 -7.55 -1.80
C LEU A 64 -10.16 -7.53 -0.28
N ALA A 65 -10.97 -8.44 0.26
CA ALA A 65 -11.15 -8.58 1.69
C ALA A 65 -9.84 -8.97 2.40
N SER A 66 -9.10 -9.92 1.82
CA SER A 66 -7.79 -10.33 2.32
C SER A 66 -6.78 -9.18 2.32
N LEU A 67 -6.74 -8.39 1.23
CA LEU A 67 -5.89 -7.19 1.16
C LEU A 67 -6.30 -6.13 2.17
N LYS A 68 -7.59 -5.93 2.40
CA LYS A 68 -8.10 -5.00 3.42
C LYS A 68 -7.63 -5.36 4.81
N GLU A 69 -7.70 -6.63 5.18
CA GLU A 69 -7.22 -7.11 6.48
C GLU A 69 -5.71 -6.91 6.65
N ILE A 70 -4.92 -7.23 5.62
CA ILE A 70 -3.46 -7.01 5.62
C ILE A 70 -3.15 -5.52 5.79
N VAL A 71 -3.77 -4.64 5.00
CA VAL A 71 -3.54 -3.20 5.10
C VAL A 71 -4.00 -2.66 6.46
N GLN A 72 -5.12 -3.15 7.00
CA GLN A 72 -5.61 -2.72 8.31
C GLN A 72 -4.65 -3.11 9.43
N SER A 73 -4.16 -4.35 9.43
CA SER A 73 -3.22 -4.85 10.45
C SER A 73 -1.84 -4.18 10.37
N THR A 74 -1.41 -3.78 9.17
CA THR A 74 -0.07 -3.22 8.93
C THR A 74 -0.03 -1.69 8.72
N ALA A 75 -1.17 -1.01 8.74
CA ALA A 75 -1.28 0.43 8.45
C ALA A 75 -0.33 1.30 9.27
N HIS A 76 -0.19 1.00 10.57
CA HIS A 76 0.69 1.75 11.47
C HIS A 76 2.17 1.66 11.05
N LEU A 77 2.63 0.49 10.59
CA LEU A 77 3.98 0.28 10.08
C LEU A 77 4.20 1.01 8.76
N ILE A 78 3.24 0.90 7.83
CA ILE A 78 3.29 1.60 6.54
C ILE A 78 3.44 3.10 6.73
N ILE A 79 2.63 3.70 7.61
CA ILE A 79 2.70 5.14 7.91
C ILE A 79 4.04 5.51 8.56
N GLN A 80 4.53 4.69 9.49
CA GLN A 80 5.83 4.92 10.12
C GLN A 80 6.97 4.88 9.10
N PHE A 81 6.99 3.89 8.21
CA PHE A 81 8.01 3.78 7.18
C PHE A 81 7.89 4.90 6.14
N ALA A 82 6.68 5.33 5.78
CA ALA A 82 6.47 6.48 4.90
C ALA A 82 7.08 7.76 5.48
N ARG A 83 7.04 7.97 6.80
CA ARG A 83 7.69 9.12 7.47
C ARG A 83 9.22 9.03 7.47
N GLN A 84 9.76 7.82 7.39
CA GLN A 84 11.20 7.56 7.40
C GLN A 84 11.79 7.44 5.98
N GLY A 85 11.00 7.59 4.92
CA GLY A 85 11.45 7.43 3.53
C GLY A 85 11.56 5.97 3.06
N GLY A 86 10.75 5.08 3.63
CA GLY A 86 10.66 3.66 3.30
C GLY A 86 11.64 2.76 4.07
N LEU A 87 11.56 1.45 3.81
CA LEU A 87 12.38 0.42 4.48
C LEU A 87 13.89 0.60 4.27
N GLY A 88 14.31 1.21 3.16
CA GLY A 88 15.73 1.43 2.85
C GLY A 88 16.47 2.32 3.84
N ASN A 89 15.77 3.21 4.56
CA ASN A 89 16.35 4.05 5.60
C ASN A 89 16.42 3.37 6.97
N ALA A 90 15.73 2.24 7.18
CA ALA A 90 15.77 1.49 8.43
C ALA A 90 17.04 0.64 8.59
N ALA A 91 17.81 0.43 7.51
CA ALA A 91 19.08 -0.31 7.53
C ALA A 91 20.28 0.50 8.07
N ASN A 92 20.06 1.74 8.53
CA ASN A 92 21.09 2.63 9.10
C ASN A 92 21.09 2.69 10.64
N PHE A 93 20.56 1.66 11.33
CA PHE A 93 20.65 1.53 12.79
C PHE A 93 21.69 0.48 13.22
#